data_AF-A0A925T0D7-F1
#
_entry.id   AF-A0A925T0D7-F1
#
_cell.length_a   1.000
_cell.length_b   1.000
_cell.length_c   1.000
_cell.angle_alpha   90.00
_cell.angle_beta   90.00
_cell.angle_gamma   90.00
#
_symmetry.space_group_name_H-M   'P 1'
#
loop_
_entity.id
_entity.type
_entity.pdbx_description
1 polymer ?
#
loop_
_entity_poly.entity_id
_entity_poly.type
_entity_poly.pdbx_seq_one_letter_code
_entity_poly.pdbx_strand_id
1 'polypeptide(L)'
;MSKGRFLKTLAKIFIAAGLIVGVAVGAALYFMARRDKEHAKFFNTGKAVNVFLGNYSRTVRESFEKKDLAAVMSLYSDRFWSPGRGGWEVAPAVEEGDVSVSRVVIKGQQDFDKQAVRDEVARYLASIGSIKNIWTKIDMIEDVELERRVVLRVKFILDGTDPQGAVFQDRYFYRWELVNEGTAKAFDWKIVKDALVEKDGLIEGLRVAGDGRGFREVDLAAAGIDFKHARDPKLNAEKYSAKMKFDIIEHGSGGASAVDYDGDDRQDIFFPDGLRSRLYRNVSDDSGAVKFADVTTEASLDGVDQANAGLFADVDNDGDADLFVTRYLAPNKFFRNDGGRFTDQSQEIGLDLNSTSVTACFLDYDRDGFVDLYVGLYGDAFKDVPRLPFFAQNAQPNRLYHNEGGRSFRDVTESSGTGDTGWALAVASADYDHDGDPDLAVANDFGRKCLLRNNGDGTFTDVAKEAGVLDFSGGMGLAFGDFNDDGLIDLYTSNINSNQRWFGEDMTVSQYARNVARTRWLILDLPEYKKFYDLVGSDWPKIGTTIGEGNSLFENNGDGTFRELKESHTARAGWGWSVSFFDADNDTDLDIYAANGWITNKNKDDL
;
A
#
# COMPACT_ATOMS: atom_id res chain seq x y z
N MET A 1 35.67 39.08 41.66
CA MET A 1 36.58 38.38 40.71
C MET A 1 36.86 39.30 39.54
N SER A 2 38.13 39.49 39.13
CA SER A 2 38.45 40.36 37.98
C SER A 2 37.88 39.78 36.68
N LYS A 3 37.44 40.64 35.75
CA LYS A 3 36.89 40.25 34.43
C LYS A 3 37.74 39.19 33.72
N GLY A 4 39.07 39.24 33.87
CA GLY A 4 39.98 38.25 33.30
C GLY A 4 39.89 36.83 33.89
N ARG A 5 39.48 36.68 35.16
CA ARG A 5 39.28 35.35 35.79
C ARG A 5 37.96 34.71 35.34
N PHE A 6 36.93 35.53 35.10
CA PHE A 6 35.65 35.09 34.57
C PHE A 6 35.78 34.61 33.11
N LEU A 7 36.43 35.40 32.24
CA LEU A 7 36.70 35.03 30.84
C LEU A 7 37.53 33.74 30.70
N LYS A 8 38.54 33.54 31.56
CA LYS A 8 39.34 32.28 31.57
C LYS A 8 38.52 31.07 32.02
N THR A 9 37.54 31.27 32.90
CA THR A 9 36.65 30.19 33.37
C THR A 9 35.63 29.84 32.30
N LEU A 10 35.05 30.84 31.63
CA LEU A 10 34.16 30.65 30.49
C LEU A 10 34.87 29.91 29.34
N ALA A 11 36.09 30.32 28.99
CA ALA A 11 36.88 29.65 27.95
C ALA A 11 37.18 28.19 28.29
N LYS A 12 37.47 27.86 29.55
CA LYS A 12 37.66 26.47 30.00
C LYS A 12 36.37 25.65 29.91
N ILE A 13 35.22 26.24 30.23
CA ILE A 13 33.91 25.59 30.10
C ILE A 13 33.60 25.34 28.61
N PHE A 14 33.85 26.30 27.72
CA PHE A 14 33.65 26.12 26.28
C PHE A 14 34.61 25.07 25.68
N ILE A 15 35.87 25.03 26.11
CA ILE A 15 36.82 24.00 25.68
C ILE A 15 36.40 22.63 26.21
N ALA A 16 35.97 22.53 27.47
CA ALA A 16 35.48 21.28 28.05
C ALA A 16 34.19 20.79 27.38
N ALA A 17 33.24 21.70 27.11
CA ALA A 17 32.01 21.41 26.36
C ALA A 17 32.33 20.99 24.92
N GLY A 18 33.26 21.67 24.24
CA GLY A 18 33.73 21.29 22.90
C GLY A 18 34.44 19.93 22.87
N LEU A 19 35.18 19.59 23.93
CA LEU A 19 35.81 18.27 24.08
C LEU A 19 34.77 17.16 24.31
N ILE A 20 33.76 17.42 25.14
CA ILE A 20 32.65 16.49 25.40
C ILE A 20 31.83 16.26 24.13
N VAL A 21 31.52 17.33 23.39
CA VAL A 21 30.85 17.25 22.08
C VAL A 21 31.72 16.51 21.08
N GLY A 22 33.03 16.77 21.02
CA GLY A 22 33.95 16.06 20.14
C GLY A 22 34.06 14.57 20.43
N VAL A 23 34.09 14.17 21.71
CA VAL A 23 34.08 12.76 22.13
C VAL A 23 32.74 12.10 21.82
N ALA A 24 31.62 12.78 22.06
CA ALA A 24 30.29 12.28 21.73
C ALA A 24 30.11 12.08 20.22
N VAL A 25 30.55 13.04 19.40
CA VAL A 25 30.56 12.93 17.93
C VAL A 25 31.50 11.82 17.46
N GLY A 26 32.69 11.70 18.03
CA GLY A 26 33.64 10.63 17.70
C GLY A 26 33.11 9.24 18.04
N ALA A 27 32.46 9.08 19.20
CA ALA A 27 31.79 7.86 19.60
C ALA A 27 30.62 7.55 18.67
N ALA A 28 29.78 8.54 18.34
CA ALA A 28 28.69 8.39 17.39
C ALA A 28 29.19 7.94 16.01
N LEU A 29 30.24 8.57 15.47
CA LEU A 29 30.86 8.19 14.20
C LEU A 29 31.45 6.77 14.23
N TYR A 30 32.06 6.36 15.36
CA TYR A 30 32.56 4.99 15.53
C TYR A 30 31.43 3.96 15.56
N PHE A 31 30.35 4.22 16.30
CA PHE A 31 29.17 3.36 16.34
C PHE A 31 28.46 3.30 14.99
N MET A 32 28.36 4.43 14.27
CA MET A 32 27.86 4.49 12.91
C MET A 32 28.71 3.63 11.96
N ALA A 33 30.04 3.80 11.94
CA ALA A 33 30.94 3.03 11.08
C ALA A 33 30.96 1.53 11.41
N ARG A 34 30.74 1.15 12.67
CA ARG A 34 30.56 -0.25 13.07
C ARG A 34 29.23 -0.80 12.58
N ARG A 35 28.15 -0.04 12.76
CA ARG A 35 26.80 -0.38 12.29
C ARG A 35 26.78 -0.54 10.77
N ASP A 36 27.47 0.32 10.03
CA ASP A 36 27.61 0.21 8.57
C ASP A 36 28.28 -1.11 8.13
N LYS A 37 29.25 -1.63 8.89
CA LYS A 37 29.90 -2.91 8.60
C LYS A 37 28.98 -4.10 8.87
N GLU A 38 28.23 -4.08 9.98
CA GLU A 38 27.25 -5.13 10.29
C GLU A 38 26.08 -5.11 9.29
N HIS A 39 25.62 -3.91 8.91
CA HIS A 39 24.65 -3.72 7.83
C HIS A 39 25.17 -4.31 6.51
N ALA A 40 26.41 -3.99 6.12
CA ALA A 40 27.00 -4.53 4.89
C ALA A 40 27.06 -6.07 4.90
N LYS A 41 27.36 -6.69 6.04
CA LYS A 41 27.33 -8.15 6.20
C LYS A 41 25.92 -8.74 6.11
N PHE A 42 24.93 -8.08 6.70
CA PHE A 42 23.52 -8.45 6.58
C PHE A 42 23.06 -8.42 5.11
N PHE A 43 23.31 -7.31 4.41
CA PHE A 43 22.97 -7.19 2.99
C PHE A 43 23.70 -8.21 2.10
N ASN A 44 24.99 -8.46 2.35
CA ASN A 44 25.75 -9.47 1.61
C ASN A 44 25.23 -10.89 1.87
N THR A 45 24.87 -11.21 3.12
CA THR A 45 24.25 -12.49 3.51
C THR A 45 22.91 -12.66 2.80
N GLY A 46 22.04 -11.65 2.87
CA GLY A 46 20.73 -11.66 2.20
C GLY A 46 20.84 -11.76 0.67
N LYS A 47 21.78 -11.02 0.05
CA LYS A 47 22.05 -11.13 -1.39
C LYS A 47 22.48 -12.53 -1.78
N ALA A 48 23.37 -13.16 -1.00
CA ALA A 48 23.83 -14.51 -1.27
C ALA A 48 22.72 -15.56 -1.10
N VAL A 49 21.85 -15.40 -0.10
CA VAL A 49 20.66 -16.24 0.09
C VAL A 49 19.68 -16.09 -1.08
N ASN A 50 19.41 -14.87 -1.54
CA ASN A 50 18.56 -14.63 -2.71
C ASN A 50 19.13 -15.28 -3.99
N VAL A 51 20.46 -15.23 -4.17
CA VAL A 51 21.13 -15.97 -5.25
C VAL A 51 20.95 -17.48 -5.10
N PHE A 52 21.07 -18.01 -3.87
CA PHE A 52 20.81 -19.42 -3.59
C PHE A 52 19.37 -19.82 -3.94
N LEU A 53 18.36 -19.04 -3.55
CA LEU A 53 16.96 -19.28 -3.88
C LEU A 53 16.71 -19.27 -5.41
N GLY A 54 17.22 -18.24 -6.10
CA GLY A 54 17.15 -18.18 -7.56
C GLY A 54 17.83 -19.38 -8.25
N ASN A 55 18.95 -19.84 -7.69
CA ASN A 55 19.61 -21.06 -8.16
C ASN A 55 18.76 -22.32 -7.88
N TYR A 56 18.16 -22.44 -6.69
CA TYR A 56 17.26 -23.55 -6.36
C TYR A 56 16.13 -23.66 -7.38
N SER A 57 15.40 -22.57 -7.64
CA SER A 57 14.32 -22.53 -8.63
C SER A 57 14.78 -22.99 -10.01
N ARG A 58 15.94 -22.48 -10.48
CA ARG A 58 16.52 -22.88 -11.77
C ARG A 58 16.89 -24.37 -11.79
N THR A 59 17.55 -24.84 -10.75
CA THR A 59 18.02 -26.22 -10.64
C THR A 59 16.87 -27.22 -10.57
N VAL A 60 15.76 -26.90 -9.90
CA VAL A 60 14.55 -27.72 -9.92
C VAL A 60 13.99 -27.83 -11.34
N ARG A 61 13.87 -26.72 -12.07
CA ARG A 61 13.42 -26.72 -13.47
C ARG A 61 14.33 -27.57 -14.36
N GLU A 62 15.63 -27.36 -14.29
CA GLU A 62 16.60 -28.13 -15.08
C GLU A 62 16.54 -29.63 -14.74
N SER A 63 16.31 -29.97 -13.47
CA SER A 63 16.21 -31.35 -13.01
C SER A 63 14.94 -32.03 -13.52
N PHE A 64 13.83 -31.29 -13.61
CA PHE A 64 12.62 -31.75 -14.29
C PHE A 64 12.86 -32.02 -15.78
N GLU A 65 13.46 -31.07 -16.49
CA GLU A 65 13.76 -31.19 -17.93
C GLU A 65 14.71 -32.36 -18.23
N LYS A 66 15.77 -32.51 -17.43
CA LYS A 66 16.81 -33.54 -17.62
C LYS A 66 16.45 -34.89 -16.99
N LYS A 67 15.40 -34.95 -16.17
CA LYS A 67 15.03 -36.10 -15.34
C LYS A 67 16.18 -36.59 -14.46
N ASP A 68 16.95 -35.65 -13.91
CA ASP A 68 18.11 -35.91 -13.05
C ASP A 68 18.07 -35.00 -11.82
N LEU A 69 18.03 -35.61 -10.63
CA LEU A 69 17.93 -34.91 -9.35
C LEU A 69 19.29 -34.57 -8.73
N ALA A 70 20.41 -35.01 -9.32
CA ALA A 70 21.73 -34.82 -8.73
C ALA A 70 22.03 -33.34 -8.42
N ALA A 71 21.62 -32.44 -9.32
CA ALA A 71 21.81 -31.01 -9.15
C ALA A 71 20.97 -30.45 -7.99
N VAL A 72 19.68 -30.81 -7.87
CA VAL A 72 18.84 -30.40 -6.73
C VAL A 72 19.42 -30.93 -5.42
N MET A 73 19.85 -32.19 -5.38
CA MET A 73 20.41 -32.79 -4.17
C MET A 73 21.76 -32.19 -3.77
N SER A 74 22.47 -31.52 -4.69
CA SER A 74 23.70 -30.78 -4.35
C SER A 74 23.46 -29.50 -3.54
N LEU A 75 22.22 -29.03 -3.48
CA LEU A 75 21.79 -27.87 -2.67
C LEU A 75 21.49 -28.26 -1.22
N TYR A 76 21.38 -29.56 -0.92
CA TYR A 76 21.23 -30.10 0.42
C TYR A 76 22.61 -30.50 0.97
N SER A 77 22.88 -30.17 2.24
CA SER A 77 24.13 -30.57 2.92
C SER A 77 24.19 -32.08 3.07
N ASP A 78 25.39 -32.66 3.09
CA ASP A 78 25.57 -34.08 3.43
C ASP A 78 25.23 -34.37 4.90
N ARG A 79 25.08 -33.32 5.72
CA ARG A 79 24.61 -33.39 7.12
C ARG A 79 23.10 -33.17 7.25
N PHE A 80 22.35 -33.17 6.15
CA PHE A 80 20.92 -32.90 6.17
C PHE A 80 20.16 -33.92 7.03
N TRP A 81 19.29 -33.42 7.90
CA TRP A 81 18.39 -34.24 8.71
C TRP A 81 17.22 -33.43 9.25
N SER A 82 16.00 -33.93 9.11
CA SER A 82 14.78 -33.28 9.61
C SER A 82 13.93 -34.22 10.47
N PRO A 83 13.79 -33.96 11.79
CA PRO A 83 13.00 -34.83 12.68
C PRO A 83 11.50 -34.60 12.53
N GLY A 84 10.72 -35.67 12.61
CA GLY A 84 9.26 -35.58 12.74
C GLY A 84 8.55 -34.83 11.61
N ARG A 85 9.17 -34.74 10.42
CA ARG A 85 8.70 -33.95 9.28
C ARG A 85 7.40 -34.48 8.66
N GLY A 86 7.23 -35.81 8.66
CA GLY A 86 6.14 -36.47 7.95
C GLY A 86 6.32 -36.41 6.43
N GLY A 87 5.69 -37.33 5.70
CA GLY A 87 5.59 -37.25 4.25
C GLY A 87 4.30 -36.55 3.86
N TRP A 88 4.24 -35.94 2.69
CA TRP A 88 3.04 -35.21 2.27
C TRP A 88 2.34 -35.84 1.07
N GLU A 89 1.02 -35.63 0.97
CA GLU A 89 0.18 -36.01 -0.17
C GLU A 89 -0.75 -34.88 -0.59
N VAL A 90 -1.14 -34.84 -1.87
CA VAL A 90 -2.18 -33.92 -2.36
C VAL A 90 -3.55 -34.56 -2.10
N ALA A 91 -4.37 -33.92 -1.27
CA ALA A 91 -5.74 -34.30 -1.02
C ALA A 91 -6.70 -33.24 -1.60
N PRO A 92 -7.82 -33.62 -2.23
CA PRO A 92 -8.83 -32.66 -2.67
C PRO A 92 -9.36 -31.84 -1.49
N ALA A 93 -9.53 -30.53 -1.67
CA ALA A 93 -10.03 -29.64 -0.64
C ALA A 93 -11.36 -28.98 -1.04
N VAL A 94 -11.43 -28.36 -2.23
CA VAL A 94 -12.60 -27.63 -2.75
C VAL A 94 -12.67 -27.77 -4.27
N GLU A 95 -13.88 -27.88 -4.82
CA GLU A 95 -14.15 -27.81 -6.27
C GLU A 95 -15.28 -26.80 -6.53
N GLU A 96 -15.04 -25.81 -7.38
CA GLU A 96 -16.04 -24.82 -7.79
C GLU A 96 -15.87 -24.47 -9.28
N GLY A 97 -16.90 -24.78 -10.08
CA GLY A 97 -16.85 -24.58 -11.53
C GLY A 97 -15.70 -25.36 -12.19
N ASP A 98 -14.83 -24.63 -12.90
CA ASP A 98 -13.62 -25.16 -13.55
C ASP A 98 -12.36 -25.03 -12.68
N VAL A 99 -12.49 -24.55 -11.43
CA VAL A 99 -11.38 -24.39 -10.48
C VAL A 99 -11.43 -25.51 -9.44
N SER A 100 -10.29 -26.18 -9.26
CA SER A 100 -10.10 -27.23 -8.26
C SER A 100 -8.93 -26.86 -7.34
N VAL A 101 -9.18 -26.92 -6.04
CA VAL A 101 -8.17 -26.65 -5.02
C VAL A 101 -7.88 -27.95 -4.29
N SER A 102 -6.60 -28.35 -4.31
CA SER A 102 -6.10 -29.47 -3.52
C SER A 102 -5.12 -28.97 -2.46
N ARG A 103 -5.20 -29.55 -1.27
CA ARG A 103 -4.32 -29.23 -0.15
C ARG A 103 -3.26 -30.32 0.03
N VAL A 104 -2.06 -29.92 0.40
CA VAL A 104 -1.02 -30.83 0.82
C VAL A 104 -1.21 -31.14 2.28
N VAL A 105 -1.39 -32.42 2.57
CA VAL A 105 -1.59 -32.93 3.92
C VAL A 105 -0.34 -33.68 4.34
N ILE A 106 0.21 -33.32 5.50
CA ILE A 106 1.31 -34.05 6.13
C ILE A 106 0.75 -35.30 6.82
N LYS A 107 1.27 -36.47 6.45
CA LYS A 107 0.90 -37.74 7.06
C LYS A 107 2.04 -38.35 7.86
N GLY A 108 1.70 -38.69 9.11
CA GLY A 108 2.59 -39.34 10.06
C GLY A 108 3.72 -38.42 10.53
N GLN A 109 4.52 -38.91 11.48
CA GLN A 109 5.77 -38.26 11.89
C GLN A 109 6.90 -39.26 11.72
N GLN A 110 7.83 -38.94 10.83
CA GLN A 110 9.07 -39.69 10.63
C GLN A 110 10.21 -38.73 10.30
N ASP A 111 11.43 -39.15 10.62
CA ASP A 111 12.63 -38.40 10.31
C ASP A 111 12.96 -38.50 8.81
N PHE A 112 13.36 -37.39 8.20
CA PHE A 112 13.80 -37.32 6.80
C PHE A 112 15.30 -37.13 6.73
N ASP A 113 15.96 -38.00 5.97
CA ASP A 113 17.33 -37.82 5.51
C ASP A 113 17.36 -37.33 4.06
N LYS A 114 18.57 -37.12 3.52
CA LYS A 114 18.77 -36.61 2.17
C LYS A 114 18.20 -37.54 1.09
N GLN A 115 18.14 -38.84 1.33
CA GLN A 115 17.56 -39.80 0.40
C GLN A 115 16.02 -39.73 0.41
N ALA A 116 15.41 -39.60 1.59
CA ALA A 116 13.96 -39.41 1.72
C ALA A 116 13.48 -38.14 0.99
N VAL A 117 14.23 -37.04 1.09
CA VAL A 117 13.95 -35.80 0.34
C VAL A 117 14.07 -36.03 -1.17
N ARG A 118 15.11 -36.74 -1.62
CA ARG A 118 15.27 -37.06 -3.06
C ARG A 118 14.06 -37.80 -3.60
N ASP A 119 13.57 -38.79 -2.86
CA ASP A 119 12.43 -39.61 -3.28
C ASP A 119 11.12 -38.79 -3.28
N GLU A 120 10.98 -37.83 -2.37
CA GLU A 120 9.86 -36.90 -2.36
C GLU A 120 9.89 -35.93 -3.55
N VAL A 121 11.03 -35.30 -3.83
CA VAL A 121 11.20 -34.42 -4.99
C VAL A 121 10.95 -35.20 -6.29
N ALA A 122 11.39 -36.46 -6.38
CA ALA A 122 11.11 -37.32 -7.52
C ALA A 122 9.61 -37.52 -7.75
N ARG A 123 8.85 -37.82 -6.68
CA ARG A 123 7.39 -37.97 -6.74
C ARG A 123 6.71 -36.67 -7.14
N TYR A 124 7.16 -35.56 -6.56
CA TYR A 124 6.64 -34.24 -6.86
C TYR A 124 6.81 -33.89 -8.34
N LEU A 125 8.03 -33.98 -8.88
CA LEU A 125 8.30 -33.68 -10.28
C LEU A 125 7.58 -34.64 -11.25
N ALA A 126 7.31 -35.88 -10.83
CA ALA A 126 6.51 -36.82 -11.62
C ALA A 126 5.02 -36.44 -11.70
N SER A 127 4.51 -35.60 -10.77
CA SER A 127 3.15 -35.07 -10.80
C SER A 127 2.95 -33.89 -11.77
N ILE A 128 4.01 -33.48 -12.47
CA ILE A 128 4.04 -32.28 -13.30
C ILE A 128 4.17 -32.70 -14.78
N GLY A 129 3.30 -32.18 -15.64
CA GLY A 129 3.37 -32.35 -17.09
C GLY A 129 4.29 -31.33 -17.76
N SER A 130 4.20 -30.06 -17.36
CA SER A 130 5.11 -28.99 -17.82
C SER A 130 5.36 -27.95 -16.74
N ILE A 131 6.52 -27.29 -16.79
CA ILE A 131 6.87 -26.19 -15.89
C ILE A 131 6.94 -24.90 -16.71
N LYS A 132 6.10 -23.92 -16.36
CA LYS A 132 6.15 -22.57 -16.91
C LYS A 132 7.07 -21.69 -16.06
N ASN A 133 6.79 -21.60 -14.76
CA ASN A 133 7.51 -20.76 -13.82
C ASN A 133 7.83 -21.49 -12.52
N ILE A 134 8.95 -21.13 -11.89
CA ILE A 134 9.27 -21.54 -10.51
C ILE A 134 9.80 -20.31 -9.80
N TRP A 135 9.28 -20.04 -8.61
CA TRP A 135 9.77 -19.01 -7.73
C TRP A 135 10.01 -19.58 -6.33
N THR A 136 11.07 -19.09 -5.72
CA THR A 136 11.34 -19.28 -4.29
C THR A 136 11.61 -17.92 -3.70
N LYS A 137 10.82 -17.52 -2.71
CA LYS A 137 10.93 -16.24 -2.03
C LYS A 137 11.13 -16.47 -0.54
N ILE A 138 11.92 -15.61 0.09
CA ILE A 138 11.93 -15.53 1.55
C ILE A 138 10.56 -14.97 1.96
N ASP A 139 9.81 -15.77 2.71
CA ASP A 139 8.59 -15.36 3.39
C ASP A 139 8.96 -14.63 4.68
N MET A 140 9.71 -15.32 5.56
CA MET A 140 10.15 -14.80 6.85
C MET A 140 11.58 -15.20 7.15
N ILE A 141 12.32 -14.34 7.84
CA ILE A 141 13.63 -14.65 8.40
C ILE A 141 13.46 -14.89 9.90
N GLU A 142 13.55 -16.14 10.34
CA GLU A 142 13.35 -16.48 11.75
C GLU A 142 14.61 -16.26 12.59
N ASP A 143 15.79 -16.51 12.01
CA ASP A 143 17.06 -16.41 12.72
C ASP A 143 18.21 -16.18 11.72
N VAL A 144 19.19 -15.36 12.11
CA VAL A 144 20.35 -15.02 11.29
C VAL A 144 21.63 -14.98 12.11
N GLU A 145 22.54 -15.86 11.77
CA GLU A 145 23.96 -15.73 12.08
C GLU A 145 24.70 -15.30 10.81
N LEU A 146 25.02 -14.01 10.73
CA LEU A 146 25.62 -13.38 9.56
C LEU A 146 26.76 -14.22 8.97
N GLU A 147 26.71 -14.42 7.65
CA GLU A 147 27.68 -15.17 6.87
C GLU A 147 27.78 -16.69 7.17
N ARG A 148 26.97 -17.23 8.11
CA ARG A 148 27.12 -18.61 8.61
C ARG A 148 25.85 -19.46 8.55
N ARG A 149 24.75 -18.98 9.12
CA ARG A 149 23.51 -19.75 9.27
C ARG A 149 22.31 -18.83 9.16
N VAL A 150 21.28 -19.28 8.47
CA VAL A 150 20.03 -18.54 8.32
C VAL A 150 18.87 -19.52 8.44
N VAL A 151 17.89 -19.22 9.26
CA VAL A 151 16.62 -19.95 9.31
C VAL A 151 15.55 -19.10 8.65
N LEU A 152 14.89 -19.68 7.65
CA LEU A 152 13.97 -18.98 6.78
C LEU A 152 12.66 -19.76 6.68
N ARG A 153 11.55 -19.05 6.59
CA ARG A 153 10.39 -19.56 5.87
C ARG A 153 10.54 -19.16 4.40
N VAL A 154 10.36 -20.12 3.51
CA VAL A 154 10.54 -19.97 2.07
C VAL A 154 9.24 -20.36 1.38
N LYS A 155 8.65 -19.41 0.65
CA LYS A 155 7.53 -19.65 -0.23
C LYS A 155 8.05 -20.20 -1.55
N PHE A 156 7.65 -21.42 -1.90
CA PHE A 156 7.89 -22.03 -3.20
C PHE A 156 6.60 -21.95 -4.02
N ILE A 157 6.70 -21.42 -5.24
CA ILE A 157 5.59 -21.31 -6.17
C ILE A 157 5.99 -21.96 -7.49
N LEU A 158 5.14 -22.81 -8.04
CA LEU A 158 5.35 -23.40 -9.37
C LEU A 158 4.10 -23.28 -10.21
N ASP A 159 4.24 -22.67 -11.38
CA ASP A 159 3.20 -22.69 -12.41
C ASP A 159 3.52 -23.77 -13.43
N GLY A 160 2.52 -24.54 -13.81
CA GLY A 160 2.71 -25.60 -14.77
C GLY A 160 1.42 -26.14 -15.33
N THR A 161 1.55 -27.27 -16.01
CA THR A 161 0.43 -28.14 -16.31
C THR A 161 0.64 -29.48 -15.66
N ASP A 162 -0.44 -30.15 -15.26
CA ASP A 162 -0.38 -31.56 -14.88
C ASP A 162 -0.14 -32.44 -16.13
N PRO A 163 0.04 -33.78 -15.98
CA PRO A 163 0.20 -34.69 -17.12
C PRO A 163 -1.03 -34.78 -18.04
N GLN A 164 -2.20 -34.30 -17.60
CA GLN A 164 -3.46 -34.25 -18.34
C GLN A 164 -3.63 -32.94 -19.12
N GLY A 165 -2.81 -31.93 -18.83
CA GLY A 165 -2.80 -30.63 -19.49
C GLY A 165 -3.56 -29.52 -18.74
N ALA A 166 -4.09 -29.79 -17.53
CA ALA A 166 -4.73 -28.77 -16.71
C ALA A 166 -3.68 -27.81 -16.16
N VAL A 167 -3.93 -26.49 -16.27
CA VAL A 167 -3.03 -25.47 -15.72
C VAL A 167 -3.16 -25.50 -14.20
N PHE A 168 -2.04 -25.47 -13.50
CA PHE A 168 -2.05 -25.36 -12.05
C PHE A 168 -0.99 -24.38 -11.54
N GLN A 169 -1.22 -23.88 -10.33
CA GLN A 169 -0.23 -23.23 -9.51
C GLN A 169 -0.10 -23.95 -8.17
N ASP A 170 1.12 -24.36 -7.85
CA ASP A 170 1.49 -24.90 -6.55
C ASP A 170 2.08 -23.81 -5.66
N ARG A 171 1.66 -23.75 -4.40
CA ARG A 171 2.18 -22.81 -3.39
C ARG A 171 2.52 -23.57 -2.11
N TYR A 172 3.80 -23.77 -1.82
CA TYR A 172 4.29 -24.41 -0.59
C TYR A 172 5.05 -23.42 0.30
N PHE A 173 4.99 -23.63 1.61
CA PHE A 173 5.89 -22.99 2.56
C PHE A 173 6.81 -24.02 3.19
N TYR A 174 8.11 -23.76 3.10
CA TYR A 174 9.12 -24.57 3.77
C TYR A 174 9.82 -23.73 4.83
N ARG A 175 10.04 -24.29 6.01
CA ARG A 175 10.99 -23.76 6.98
C ARG A 175 12.35 -24.39 6.73
N TRP A 176 13.28 -23.63 6.15
CA TRP A 176 14.64 -24.07 5.87
C TRP A 176 15.64 -23.54 6.88
N GLU A 177 16.51 -24.43 7.36
CA GLU A 177 17.76 -24.05 8.00
C GLU A 177 18.87 -24.15 6.96
N LEU A 178 19.46 -23.01 6.59
CA LEU A 178 20.58 -22.89 5.67
C LEU A 178 21.89 -22.71 6.44
N VAL A 179 22.94 -23.41 6.01
CA VAL A 179 24.31 -23.22 6.52
C VAL A 179 25.24 -22.92 5.36
N ASN A 180 26.12 -21.94 5.55
CA ASN A 180 27.19 -21.62 4.60
C ASN A 180 28.37 -22.57 4.83
N GLU A 181 28.59 -23.49 3.90
CA GLU A 181 29.74 -24.40 3.91
C GLU A 181 30.95 -23.83 3.14
N GLY A 182 30.78 -22.63 2.56
CA GLY A 182 31.81 -21.88 1.85
C GLY A 182 32.59 -20.88 2.72
N THR A 183 33.00 -19.77 2.12
CA THR A 183 33.73 -18.68 2.81
C THR A 183 32.94 -17.38 2.77
N ALA A 184 33.31 -16.39 3.60
CA ALA A 184 32.70 -15.05 3.57
C ALA A 184 32.87 -14.29 2.24
N LYS A 185 33.72 -14.78 1.31
CA LYS A 185 33.92 -14.21 -0.03
C LYS A 185 33.30 -15.05 -1.15
N ALA A 186 32.88 -16.28 -0.84
CA ALA A 186 32.31 -17.23 -1.78
C ALA A 186 31.35 -18.12 -1.00
N PHE A 187 30.09 -17.69 -0.91
CA PHE A 187 29.03 -18.39 -0.20
C PHE A 187 28.70 -19.71 -0.91
N ASP A 188 28.55 -20.78 -0.12
CA ASP A 188 27.97 -22.06 -0.54
C ASP A 188 26.90 -22.45 0.47
N TRP A 189 25.72 -21.85 0.31
CA TRP A 189 24.57 -22.13 1.16
C TRP A 189 24.01 -23.51 0.85
N LYS A 190 23.80 -24.30 1.90
CA LYS A 190 23.18 -25.63 1.84
C LYS A 190 22.00 -25.73 2.79
N ILE A 191 20.95 -26.43 2.36
CA ILE A 191 19.84 -26.80 3.23
C ILE A 191 20.32 -27.93 4.16
N VAL A 192 20.31 -27.69 5.46
CA VAL A 192 20.66 -28.69 6.48
C VAL A 192 19.42 -29.24 7.19
N LYS A 193 18.31 -28.48 7.21
CA LYS A 193 17.00 -28.97 7.65
C LYS A 193 15.89 -28.32 6.83
N ASP A 194 14.80 -29.04 6.62
CA ASP A 194 13.55 -28.51 6.09
C ASP A 194 12.35 -28.98 6.93
N ALA A 195 11.26 -28.22 6.96
CA ALA A 195 9.98 -28.67 7.48
C ALA A 195 8.86 -27.97 6.71
N LEU A 196 7.69 -28.59 6.62
CA LEU A 196 6.45 -27.93 6.21
C LEU A 196 5.83 -27.28 7.47
N VAL A 197 5.11 -26.17 7.33
CA VAL A 197 4.71 -25.30 8.45
C VAL A 197 3.20 -25.33 8.65
N GLU A 198 2.73 -26.02 9.70
CA GLU A 198 1.29 -26.29 9.92
C GLU A 198 0.57 -25.22 10.76
N LYS A 199 1.18 -24.04 10.97
CA LYS A 199 0.74 -23.11 12.02
C LYS A 199 0.27 -21.75 11.49
N ASP A 200 -0.91 -21.35 11.96
CA ASP A 200 -1.51 -20.00 11.89
C ASP A 200 -2.17 -19.61 10.55
N GLY A 201 -3.09 -20.43 10.03
CA GLY A 201 -4.16 -19.98 9.12
C GLY A 201 -3.82 -19.81 7.62
N LEU A 202 -2.55 -19.77 7.21
CA LEU A 202 -2.17 -19.77 5.80
C LEU A 202 -1.75 -21.16 5.31
N ILE A 203 -2.43 -21.63 4.28
CA ILE A 203 -2.60 -23.05 3.92
C ILE A 203 -1.27 -23.75 3.57
N GLU A 204 -1.04 -24.92 4.18
CA GLU A 204 0.02 -25.84 3.78
C GLU A 204 -0.23 -26.42 2.39
N GLY A 205 0.62 -26.02 1.44
CA GLY A 205 0.70 -26.55 0.09
C GLY A 205 -0.60 -26.58 -0.68
N LEU A 206 -0.94 -25.51 -1.38
CA LEU A 206 -2.06 -25.54 -2.29
C LEU A 206 -1.61 -25.89 -3.70
N ARG A 207 -2.34 -26.79 -4.35
CA ARG A 207 -2.41 -26.89 -5.81
C ARG A 207 -3.76 -26.33 -6.25
N VAL A 208 -3.74 -25.18 -6.90
CA VAL A 208 -4.93 -24.61 -7.55
C VAL A 208 -4.84 -24.94 -9.03
N ALA A 209 -5.79 -25.69 -9.56
CA ALA A 209 -5.85 -26.07 -10.96
C ALA A 209 -7.15 -25.59 -11.61
N GLY A 210 -7.06 -24.98 -12.79
CA GLY A 210 -8.21 -24.48 -13.54
C GLY A 210 -7.83 -24.12 -14.97
N ASP A 211 -8.77 -23.53 -15.72
CA ASP A 211 -8.54 -23.21 -17.14
C ASP A 211 -7.57 -22.03 -17.38
N GLY A 212 -7.13 -21.37 -16.30
CA GLY A 212 -6.08 -20.35 -16.28
C GLY A 212 -6.52 -18.96 -16.74
N ARG A 213 -7.82 -18.68 -16.82
CA ARG A 213 -8.35 -17.36 -17.20
C ARG A 213 -8.95 -16.63 -16.01
N GLY A 214 -8.09 -16.01 -15.17
CA GLY A 214 -8.54 -14.97 -14.23
C GLY A 214 -8.84 -13.69 -15.00
N PHE A 215 -7.83 -12.84 -15.18
CA PHE A 215 -7.94 -11.66 -16.04
C PHE A 215 -7.50 -11.95 -17.47
N ARG A 216 -8.21 -11.35 -18.44
CA ARG A 216 -7.73 -11.20 -19.82
C ARG A 216 -7.51 -9.73 -20.12
N GLU A 217 -6.40 -9.42 -20.77
CA GLU A 217 -6.20 -8.07 -21.30
C GLU A 217 -7.26 -7.80 -22.37
N VAL A 218 -7.92 -6.66 -22.25
CA VAL A 218 -8.91 -6.17 -23.22
C VAL A 218 -8.29 -5.02 -23.98
N ASP A 219 -8.32 -5.10 -25.30
CA ASP A 219 -8.01 -3.94 -26.15
C ASP A 219 -9.10 -2.88 -25.95
N LEU A 220 -8.76 -1.82 -25.21
CA LEU A 220 -9.67 -0.74 -24.88
C LEU A 220 -10.30 -0.10 -26.13
N ALA A 221 -9.53 0.06 -27.21
CA ALA A 221 -10.05 0.64 -28.45
C ALA A 221 -11.08 -0.28 -29.11
N ALA A 222 -10.83 -1.60 -29.08
CA ALA A 222 -11.79 -2.59 -29.56
C ALA A 222 -13.04 -2.69 -28.67
N ALA A 223 -12.89 -2.40 -27.36
CA ALA A 223 -13.98 -2.30 -26.41
C ALA A 223 -14.72 -0.95 -26.46
N GLY A 224 -14.35 -0.01 -27.34
CA GLY A 224 -15.02 1.29 -27.46
C GLY A 224 -14.57 2.36 -26.45
N ILE A 225 -13.50 2.12 -25.70
CA ILE A 225 -12.88 3.09 -24.79
C ILE A 225 -11.65 3.71 -25.46
N ASP A 226 -11.75 4.99 -25.82
CA ASP A 226 -10.66 5.80 -26.38
C ASP A 226 -10.09 6.82 -25.39
N PHE A 227 -10.44 6.71 -24.11
CA PHE A 227 -10.08 7.67 -23.07
C PHE A 227 -8.55 7.81 -22.94
N LYS A 228 -8.11 9.05 -22.83
CA LYS A 228 -6.72 9.40 -22.55
C LYS A 228 -6.72 10.56 -21.56
N HIS A 229 -6.19 10.30 -20.38
CA HIS A 229 -6.10 11.31 -19.34
C HIS A 229 -5.28 12.51 -19.82
N ALA A 230 -5.81 13.70 -19.60
CA ALA A 230 -5.21 14.97 -19.93
C ALA A 230 -5.07 15.82 -18.67
N ARG A 231 -3.93 16.50 -18.58
CA ARG A 231 -3.61 17.42 -17.49
C ARG A 231 -4.61 18.58 -17.42
N ASP A 232 -4.97 18.98 -16.20
CA ASP A 232 -5.66 20.24 -15.95
C ASP A 232 -4.83 21.41 -16.51
N PRO A 233 -5.37 22.18 -17.47
CA PRO A 233 -4.69 23.35 -18.02
C PRO A 233 -4.20 24.33 -16.96
N LYS A 234 -4.91 24.52 -15.84
CA LYS A 234 -4.54 25.45 -14.76
C LYS A 234 -3.22 25.09 -14.10
N LEU A 235 -2.90 23.80 -14.03
CA LEU A 235 -1.67 23.35 -13.40
C LEU A 235 -0.45 23.62 -14.29
N ASN A 236 -0.61 23.96 -15.58
CA ASN A 236 0.47 24.22 -16.54
C ASN A 236 1.24 25.52 -16.23
N ALA A 237 2.28 25.40 -15.39
CA ALA A 237 3.12 26.49 -14.91
C ALA A 237 3.94 27.21 -16.00
N GLU A 238 4.18 26.59 -17.16
CA GLU A 238 4.86 27.27 -18.29
C GLU A 238 3.91 28.16 -19.10
N LYS A 239 2.61 27.84 -19.11
CA LYS A 239 1.59 28.53 -19.91
C LYS A 239 0.77 29.55 -19.10
N TYR A 240 0.58 29.33 -17.81
CA TYR A 240 -0.14 30.22 -16.90
C TYR A 240 0.84 30.88 -15.93
N SER A 241 0.76 32.21 -15.82
CA SER A 241 1.74 33.15 -15.25
C SER A 241 2.08 33.00 -13.76
N ALA A 242 1.67 31.93 -13.09
CA ALA A 242 1.98 31.63 -11.69
C ALA A 242 2.86 30.38 -11.60
N LYS A 243 4.10 30.54 -11.13
CA LYS A 243 4.95 29.40 -10.76
C LYS A 243 4.46 28.83 -9.43
N MET A 244 4.20 27.53 -9.37
CA MET A 244 3.94 26.82 -8.11
C MET A 244 5.11 27.02 -7.14
N LYS A 245 4.83 27.07 -5.83
CA LYS A 245 5.87 27.23 -4.82
C LYS A 245 6.68 25.95 -4.59
N PHE A 246 6.09 24.81 -4.93
CA PHE A 246 6.73 23.50 -5.01
C PHE A 246 6.12 22.73 -6.18
N ASP A 247 6.87 21.80 -6.74
CA ASP A 247 6.38 20.97 -7.85
C ASP A 247 5.40 19.94 -7.28
N ILE A 248 4.11 20.16 -7.51
CA ILE A 248 3.10 19.09 -7.37
C ILE A 248 3.16 18.21 -8.60
N ILE A 249 2.62 16.99 -8.50
CA ILE A 249 2.33 16.18 -9.67
C ILE A 249 1.33 16.94 -10.51
N GLU A 250 1.83 17.40 -11.65
CA GLU A 250 1.12 18.18 -12.65
C GLU A 250 -0.08 17.43 -13.27
N HIS A 251 -0.30 16.17 -12.88
CA HIS A 251 -1.25 15.20 -13.39
C HIS A 251 -2.19 14.59 -12.32
N GLY A 252 -2.32 15.14 -11.11
CA GLY A 252 -3.18 14.55 -10.06
C GLY A 252 -4.61 15.11 -10.02
N SER A 253 -5.68 14.34 -9.81
CA SER A 253 -5.92 12.89 -9.69
C SER A 253 -7.00 12.47 -10.72
N GLY A 254 -7.08 11.20 -11.08
CA GLY A 254 -8.17 10.68 -11.93
C GLY A 254 -8.21 9.17 -11.86
N GLY A 255 -8.99 8.64 -10.91
CA GLY A 255 -9.33 7.21 -10.86
C GLY A 255 -10.37 6.86 -11.93
N ALA A 256 -10.94 5.66 -11.83
CA ALA A 256 -12.14 5.29 -12.57
C ALA A 256 -13.20 4.89 -11.55
N SER A 257 -14.44 5.24 -11.83
CA SER A 257 -15.58 4.87 -10.99
C SER A 257 -16.46 3.92 -11.78
N ALA A 258 -16.76 2.77 -11.20
CA ALA A 258 -17.75 1.84 -11.72
C ALA A 258 -19.10 2.13 -11.07
N VAL A 259 -20.16 2.21 -11.87
CA VAL A 259 -21.52 2.47 -11.41
C VAL A 259 -22.50 1.94 -12.45
N ASP A 260 -23.66 1.42 -12.03
CA ASP A 260 -24.81 1.28 -12.93
C ASP A 260 -25.60 2.59 -12.88
N TYR A 261 -25.30 3.53 -13.79
CA TYR A 261 -25.89 4.88 -13.69
C TYR A 261 -27.29 4.96 -14.34
N ASP A 262 -27.69 3.96 -15.12
CA ASP A 262 -28.97 3.94 -15.83
C ASP A 262 -29.92 2.80 -15.44
N GLY A 263 -29.54 2.00 -14.42
CA GLY A 263 -30.37 0.96 -13.83
C GLY A 263 -30.56 -0.24 -14.75
N ASP A 264 -29.59 -0.55 -15.62
CA ASP A 264 -29.64 -1.68 -16.55
C ASP A 264 -28.95 -2.96 -16.04
N ASP A 265 -28.59 -2.96 -14.75
CA ASP A 265 -27.84 -4.00 -14.03
C ASP A 265 -26.44 -4.24 -14.62
N ARG A 266 -25.86 -3.27 -15.34
CA ARG A 266 -24.49 -3.35 -15.86
C ARG A 266 -23.65 -2.21 -15.33
N GLN A 267 -22.42 -2.55 -14.92
CA GLN A 267 -21.45 -1.55 -14.49
C GLN A 267 -20.91 -0.76 -15.68
N ASP A 268 -21.11 0.54 -15.63
CA ASP A 268 -20.58 1.58 -16.51
C ASP A 268 -19.32 2.19 -15.89
N ILE A 269 -18.61 3.02 -16.66
CA ILE A 269 -17.33 3.58 -16.22
C ILE A 269 -17.30 5.09 -16.42
N PHE A 270 -17.08 5.82 -15.33
CA PHE A 270 -16.76 7.24 -15.36
C PHE A 270 -15.26 7.47 -15.16
N PHE A 271 -14.65 8.24 -16.07
CA PHE A 271 -13.28 8.70 -15.96
C PHE A 271 -13.24 10.22 -15.71
N PRO A 272 -12.94 10.68 -14.48
CA PRO A 272 -12.55 12.06 -14.22
C PRO A 272 -11.31 12.47 -15.03
N ASP A 273 -11.31 13.72 -15.50
CA ASP A 273 -10.21 14.24 -16.31
C ASP A 273 -9.98 15.74 -16.09
N GLY A 274 -8.74 16.17 -16.34
CA GLY A 274 -8.37 17.58 -16.29
C GLY A 274 -8.95 18.42 -17.42
N LEU A 275 -9.24 17.83 -18.58
CA LEU A 275 -9.78 18.53 -19.76
C LEU A 275 -11.20 18.10 -20.13
N ARG A 276 -11.49 16.80 -20.14
CA ARG A 276 -12.81 16.26 -20.50
C ARG A 276 -13.05 14.91 -19.83
N SER A 277 -13.77 14.92 -18.72
CA SER A 277 -14.23 13.68 -18.09
C SER A 277 -15.19 12.95 -19.03
N ARG A 278 -15.27 11.63 -18.90
CA ARG A 278 -16.11 10.81 -19.78
C ARG A 278 -16.88 9.75 -19.02
N LEU A 279 -18.13 9.54 -19.42
CA LEU A 279 -18.97 8.42 -18.99
C LEU A 279 -19.11 7.43 -20.15
N TYR A 280 -18.79 6.17 -19.89
CA TYR A 280 -18.87 5.08 -20.85
C TYR A 280 -19.91 4.07 -20.38
N ARG A 281 -21.01 3.94 -21.12
CA ARG A 281 -22.04 2.94 -20.86
C ARG A 281 -21.61 1.57 -21.36
N ASN A 282 -21.81 0.53 -20.56
CA ASN A 282 -21.59 -0.85 -20.91
C ASN A 282 -22.68 -1.36 -21.86
N VAL A 283 -22.29 -1.61 -23.10
CA VAL A 283 -23.17 -2.11 -24.17
C VAL A 283 -22.79 -3.53 -24.60
N SER A 284 -22.19 -4.28 -23.67
CA SER A 284 -21.77 -5.66 -23.91
C SER A 284 -22.99 -6.55 -24.16
N ASP A 285 -22.85 -7.45 -25.13
CA ASP A 285 -23.86 -8.45 -25.47
C ASP A 285 -23.46 -9.84 -24.91
N ASP A 286 -24.34 -10.83 -25.05
CA ASP A 286 -24.11 -12.19 -24.54
C ASP A 286 -23.00 -12.95 -25.31
N SER A 287 -22.31 -12.32 -26.28
CA SER A 287 -21.18 -12.94 -26.99
C SER A 287 -19.91 -13.04 -26.13
N GLY A 288 -19.89 -12.40 -24.95
CA GLY A 288 -18.73 -12.32 -24.07
C GLY A 288 -17.69 -11.29 -24.51
N ALA A 289 -17.95 -10.50 -25.56
CA ALA A 289 -17.14 -9.35 -25.91
C ALA A 289 -17.54 -8.13 -25.08
N VAL A 290 -16.59 -7.59 -24.31
CA VAL A 290 -16.81 -6.36 -23.54
C VAL A 290 -16.83 -5.17 -24.50
N LYS A 291 -17.88 -4.35 -24.44
CA LYS A 291 -18.07 -3.16 -25.26
C LYS A 291 -18.65 -2.02 -24.45
N PHE A 292 -18.22 -0.81 -24.77
CA PHE A 292 -18.65 0.43 -24.15
C PHE A 292 -18.98 1.49 -25.21
N ALA A 293 -19.87 2.42 -24.86
CA ALA A 293 -20.23 3.58 -25.65
C ALA A 293 -20.02 4.86 -24.84
N ASP A 294 -19.32 5.86 -25.40
CA ASP A 294 -19.21 7.20 -24.77
C ASP A 294 -20.58 7.88 -24.79
N VAL A 295 -21.21 7.98 -23.63
CA VAL A 295 -22.53 8.58 -23.42
C VAL A 295 -22.44 9.94 -22.72
N THR A 296 -21.25 10.53 -22.58
CA THR A 296 -21.01 11.74 -21.80
C THR A 296 -21.98 12.89 -22.14
N THR A 297 -22.14 13.18 -23.44
CA THR A 297 -23.07 14.22 -23.91
C THR A 297 -24.52 13.81 -23.71
N GLU A 298 -24.84 12.54 -23.93
CA GLU A 298 -26.18 12.02 -23.79
C GLU A 298 -26.68 12.14 -22.35
N ALA A 299 -25.83 11.74 -21.41
CA ALA A 299 -26.03 11.81 -19.97
C ALA A 299 -25.99 13.25 -19.41
N SER A 300 -25.73 14.27 -20.25
CA SER A 300 -25.64 15.69 -19.85
C SER A 300 -24.45 16.02 -18.93
N LEU A 301 -23.35 15.28 -19.07
CA LEU A 301 -22.09 15.49 -18.34
C LEU A 301 -21.01 16.24 -19.15
N ASP A 302 -21.41 16.92 -20.24
CA ASP A 302 -20.48 17.78 -20.98
C ASP A 302 -19.98 18.93 -20.11
N GLY A 303 -18.66 19.14 -20.10
CA GLY A 303 -18.03 20.23 -19.34
C GLY A 303 -17.71 19.89 -17.88
N VAL A 304 -17.86 18.64 -17.47
CA VAL A 304 -17.24 18.13 -16.23
C VAL A 304 -15.73 18.01 -16.47
N ASP A 305 -15.03 19.12 -16.32
CA ASP A 305 -13.57 19.25 -16.46
C ASP A 305 -12.90 19.55 -15.12
N GLN A 306 -11.57 19.49 -15.07
CA GLN A 306 -10.79 19.74 -13.85
C GLN A 306 -11.24 18.83 -12.71
N ALA A 307 -11.66 17.61 -13.05
CA ALA A 307 -12.15 16.62 -12.12
C ALA A 307 -10.99 15.81 -11.55
N ASN A 308 -10.94 15.71 -10.22
CA ASN A 308 -9.94 14.94 -9.50
C ASN A 308 -10.44 13.52 -9.14
N ALA A 309 -11.69 13.42 -8.73
CA ALA A 309 -12.38 12.18 -8.39
C ALA A 309 -13.87 12.35 -8.68
N GLY A 310 -14.52 11.29 -9.14
CA GLY A 310 -15.98 11.20 -9.28
C GLY A 310 -16.50 10.09 -8.38
N LEU A 311 -17.50 10.38 -7.57
CA LEU A 311 -18.10 9.42 -6.64
C LEU A 311 -19.59 9.34 -6.93
N PHE A 312 -20.10 8.11 -6.89
CA PHE A 312 -21.51 7.84 -7.10
C PHE A 312 -22.16 7.33 -5.81
N ALA A 313 -23.33 7.86 -5.49
CA ALA A 313 -24.19 7.39 -4.40
C ALA A 313 -25.62 7.88 -4.64
N ASP A 314 -26.61 7.14 -4.15
CA ASP A 314 -28.00 7.58 -4.11
C ASP A 314 -28.15 8.57 -2.94
N VAL A 315 -28.07 9.87 -3.22
CA VAL A 315 -27.96 10.92 -2.17
C VAL A 315 -29.33 11.33 -1.64
N ASP A 316 -30.37 11.21 -2.45
CA ASP A 316 -31.75 11.55 -2.08
C ASP A 316 -32.67 10.34 -1.87
N ASN A 317 -32.11 9.12 -1.91
CA ASN A 317 -32.80 7.85 -1.74
C ASN A 317 -33.90 7.62 -2.79
N ASP A 318 -33.70 8.10 -4.02
CA ASP A 318 -34.64 7.92 -5.13
C ASP A 318 -34.36 6.68 -6.01
N GLY A 319 -33.25 6.00 -5.73
CA GLY A 319 -32.82 4.77 -6.39
C GLY A 319 -31.83 4.99 -7.54
N ASP A 320 -31.58 6.24 -7.95
CA ASP A 320 -30.59 6.58 -8.96
C ASP A 320 -29.27 7.03 -8.30
N ALA A 321 -28.14 6.55 -8.82
CA ALA A 321 -26.85 6.98 -8.30
C ALA A 321 -26.48 8.38 -8.81
N ASP A 322 -26.43 9.36 -7.92
CA ASP A 322 -25.99 10.74 -8.17
C ASP A 322 -24.47 10.84 -8.29
N LEU A 323 -23.96 11.92 -8.89
CA LEU A 323 -22.52 12.13 -9.10
C LEU A 323 -21.98 13.34 -8.35
N PHE A 324 -21.05 13.12 -7.43
CA PHE A 324 -20.22 14.17 -6.83
C PHE A 324 -18.81 14.18 -7.45
N VAL A 325 -18.29 15.36 -7.77
CA VAL A 325 -16.97 15.55 -8.39
C VAL A 325 -16.14 16.56 -7.60
N THR A 326 -15.01 16.11 -7.07
CA THR A 326 -14.01 16.98 -6.44
C THR A 326 -13.18 17.69 -7.49
N ARG A 327 -12.85 18.97 -7.27
CA ARG A 327 -12.04 19.77 -8.19
C ARG A 327 -10.99 20.59 -7.45
N TYR A 328 -9.76 20.59 -7.96
CA TYR A 328 -8.66 21.34 -7.36
C TYR A 328 -8.64 22.80 -7.86
N LEU A 329 -8.73 23.76 -6.93
CA LEU A 329 -8.79 25.21 -7.22
C LEU A 329 -9.94 25.58 -8.17
N ALA A 330 -11.06 24.89 -8.00
CA ALA A 330 -12.33 25.16 -8.65
C ALA A 330 -13.49 24.77 -7.72
N PRO A 331 -14.70 25.29 -7.94
CA PRO A 331 -15.90 24.78 -7.28
C PRO A 331 -16.08 23.30 -7.58
N ASN A 332 -16.29 22.48 -6.55
CA ASN A 332 -16.77 21.11 -6.68
C ASN A 332 -18.09 21.07 -7.47
N LYS A 333 -18.45 19.88 -7.97
CA LYS A 333 -19.71 19.66 -8.68
C LYS A 333 -20.53 18.55 -8.05
N PHE A 334 -21.84 18.73 -8.05
CA PHE A 334 -22.81 17.69 -7.77
C PHE A 334 -23.85 17.67 -8.90
N PHE A 335 -24.15 16.48 -9.37
CA PHE A 335 -25.17 16.23 -10.37
C PHE A 335 -26.18 15.24 -9.83
N ARG A 336 -27.44 15.67 -9.78
CA ARG A 336 -28.54 14.75 -9.53
C ARG A 336 -28.78 13.90 -10.77
N ASN A 337 -28.92 12.60 -10.61
CA ASN A 337 -29.27 11.66 -11.67
C ASN A 337 -30.79 11.43 -11.67
N ASP A 338 -31.43 11.56 -12.83
CA ASP A 338 -32.84 11.21 -13.01
C ASP A 338 -32.95 10.22 -14.18
N GLY A 339 -32.78 8.93 -13.89
CA GLY A 339 -32.85 7.83 -14.86
C GLY A 339 -31.81 7.89 -15.99
N GLY A 340 -30.55 8.20 -15.64
CA GLY A 340 -29.42 8.27 -16.56
C GLY A 340 -29.18 9.65 -17.19
N ARG A 341 -29.80 10.69 -16.64
CA ARG A 341 -29.63 12.10 -17.05
C ARG A 341 -29.23 12.95 -15.86
N PHE A 342 -28.09 13.60 -15.98
CA PHE A 342 -27.49 14.36 -14.89
C PHE A 342 -27.84 15.85 -14.97
N THR A 343 -28.26 16.42 -13.85
CA THR A 343 -28.53 17.86 -13.69
C THR A 343 -27.63 18.45 -12.62
N ASP A 344 -26.83 19.46 -12.97
CA ASP A 344 -25.99 20.19 -12.01
C ASP A 344 -26.85 20.90 -10.97
N GLN A 345 -26.65 20.57 -9.69
CA GLN A 345 -27.32 21.21 -8.55
C GLN A 345 -26.32 21.70 -7.49
N SER A 346 -25.05 21.84 -7.88
CA SER A 346 -23.94 22.05 -6.94
C SER A 346 -24.17 23.23 -5.98
N GLN A 347 -24.71 24.34 -6.48
CA GLN A 347 -24.94 25.55 -5.68
C GLN A 347 -26.20 25.42 -4.84
N GLU A 348 -27.25 24.84 -5.42
CA GLU A 348 -28.57 24.68 -4.84
C GLU A 348 -28.52 23.82 -3.59
N ILE A 349 -27.72 22.74 -3.62
CA ILE A 349 -27.57 21.82 -2.49
C ILE A 349 -26.42 22.19 -1.55
N GLY A 350 -25.56 23.17 -1.90
CA GLY A 350 -24.46 23.62 -1.04
C GLY A 350 -23.16 22.82 -1.13
N LEU A 351 -22.93 22.12 -2.24
CA LEU A 351 -21.71 21.32 -2.49
C LEU A 351 -20.75 21.97 -3.50
N ASP A 352 -20.83 23.29 -3.72
CA ASP A 352 -19.99 24.04 -4.66
C ASP A 352 -18.69 24.60 -4.06
N LEU A 353 -18.15 23.96 -3.02
CA LEU A 353 -16.92 24.40 -2.34
C LEU A 353 -15.80 24.68 -3.35
N ASN A 354 -15.33 25.93 -3.39
CA ASN A 354 -14.21 26.34 -4.21
C ASN A 354 -12.91 26.30 -3.40
N SER A 355 -12.28 25.13 -3.38
CA SER A 355 -11.05 24.88 -2.62
C SER A 355 -10.13 23.88 -3.34
N THR A 356 -9.29 23.17 -2.60
CA THR A 356 -8.29 22.22 -3.09
C THR A 356 -8.75 20.78 -2.90
N SER A 357 -10.00 20.48 -3.31
CA SER A 357 -10.60 19.16 -3.15
C SER A 357 -9.96 18.17 -4.12
N VAL A 358 -9.56 17.00 -3.62
CA VAL A 358 -8.89 15.97 -4.45
C VAL A 358 -9.44 14.56 -4.28
N THR A 359 -10.19 14.32 -3.20
CA THR A 359 -10.77 13.04 -2.83
C THR A 359 -11.99 13.25 -1.92
N ALA A 360 -12.87 12.26 -1.83
CA ALA A 360 -14.01 12.26 -0.93
C ALA A 360 -14.46 10.82 -0.62
N CYS A 361 -15.35 10.66 0.34
CA CYS A 361 -16.11 9.43 0.57
C CYS A 361 -17.52 9.78 1.06
N PHE A 362 -18.50 8.95 0.68
CA PHE A 362 -19.82 8.98 1.28
C PHE A 362 -19.84 8.09 2.54
N LEU A 363 -20.61 8.49 3.55
CA LEU A 363 -20.86 7.74 4.78
C LEU A 363 -22.16 8.25 5.43
N ASP A 364 -22.91 7.42 6.13
CA ASP A 364 -24.03 7.87 6.97
C ASP A 364 -23.52 7.98 8.42
N TYR A 365 -22.97 9.15 8.79
CA TYR A 365 -22.20 9.26 10.05
C TYR A 365 -23.10 9.35 11.28
N ASP A 366 -24.36 9.75 11.13
CA ASP A 366 -25.33 9.85 12.23
C ASP A 366 -26.47 8.82 12.14
N ARG A 367 -26.42 7.93 11.14
CA ARG A 367 -27.32 6.80 10.93
C ARG A 367 -28.76 7.21 10.71
N ASP A 368 -28.96 8.35 10.05
CA ASP A 368 -30.29 8.86 9.73
C ASP A 368 -30.87 8.27 8.43
N GLY A 369 -30.06 7.47 7.72
CA GLY A 369 -30.43 6.80 6.47
C GLY A 369 -30.15 7.63 5.22
N PHE A 370 -29.52 8.80 5.33
CA PHE A 370 -29.05 9.60 4.21
C PHE A 370 -27.53 9.66 4.22
N VAL A 371 -26.91 9.39 3.06
CA VAL A 371 -25.45 9.46 2.97
C VAL A 371 -24.96 10.91 3.06
N ASP A 372 -24.07 11.15 4.01
CA ASP A 372 -23.28 12.37 4.19
C ASP A 372 -22.01 12.32 3.34
N LEU A 373 -21.27 13.43 3.30
CA LEU A 373 -20.10 13.56 2.44
C LEU A 373 -18.89 14.12 3.19
N TYR A 374 -17.79 13.36 3.21
CA TYR A 374 -16.50 13.83 3.70
C TYR A 374 -15.54 14.11 2.54
N VAL A 375 -14.95 15.31 2.49
CA VAL A 375 -14.10 15.80 1.40
C VAL A 375 -12.70 16.10 1.90
N GLY A 376 -11.70 15.42 1.30
CA GLY A 376 -10.28 15.63 1.55
C GLY A 376 -9.71 16.79 0.72
N LEU A 377 -9.03 17.71 1.40
CA LEU A 377 -8.36 18.85 0.81
C LEU A 377 -6.85 18.67 0.85
N TYR A 378 -6.18 18.88 -0.28
CA TYR A 378 -4.73 18.76 -0.37
C TYR A 378 -4.03 20.02 0.17
N GLY A 379 -4.13 21.14 -0.54
CA GLY A 379 -3.49 22.39 -0.14
C GLY A 379 -3.13 23.21 -1.36
N ASP A 380 -3.09 24.54 -1.21
CA ASP A 380 -2.90 25.45 -2.35
C ASP A 380 -1.41 25.61 -2.67
N ALA A 381 -0.94 24.86 -3.66
CA ALA A 381 0.47 24.82 -4.08
C ALA A 381 0.97 26.12 -4.75
N PHE A 382 0.06 27.03 -5.12
CA PHE A 382 0.42 28.37 -5.58
C PHE A 382 0.66 29.33 -4.41
N LYS A 383 0.02 29.07 -3.26
CA LYS A 383 0.08 29.97 -2.10
C LYS A 383 1.03 29.51 -1.01
N ASP A 384 1.22 28.22 -0.76
CA ASP A 384 2.10 27.73 0.31
C ASP A 384 2.91 26.49 -0.09
N VAL A 385 3.82 26.09 0.81
CA VAL A 385 4.52 24.80 0.76
C VAL A 385 4.18 24.01 2.02
N PRO A 386 4.20 22.67 2.00
CA PRO A 386 4.03 21.88 3.23
C PRO A 386 5.14 22.24 4.23
N ARG A 387 4.75 22.63 5.44
CA ARG A 387 5.69 22.92 6.54
C ARG A 387 5.85 21.69 7.38
N LEU A 388 7.10 21.33 7.68
CA LEU A 388 7.43 20.06 8.31
C LEU A 388 6.75 18.90 7.55
N PRO A 389 7.15 18.56 6.31
CA PRO A 389 6.36 17.75 5.38
C PRO A 389 5.71 16.48 5.95
N PHE A 390 6.40 15.74 6.81
CA PHE A 390 5.87 14.53 7.47
C PHE A 390 4.79 14.80 8.53
N PHE A 391 4.59 16.06 8.92
CA PHE A 391 3.63 16.52 9.93
C PHE A 391 3.03 17.89 9.54
N ALA A 392 2.80 18.11 8.25
CA ALA A 392 2.17 19.33 7.78
C ALA A 392 0.75 19.49 8.35
N GLN A 393 0.42 20.74 8.71
CA GLN A 393 -0.88 21.13 9.28
C GLN A 393 -1.40 22.44 8.69
N ASN A 394 -0.89 22.82 7.51
CA ASN A 394 -1.14 24.12 6.90
C ASN A 394 -2.04 24.07 5.66
N ALA A 395 -2.72 22.95 5.40
CA ALA A 395 -3.83 22.92 4.46
C ALA A 395 -5.07 23.61 5.07
N GLN A 396 -6.09 23.83 4.24
CA GLN A 396 -7.42 24.09 4.78
C GLN A 396 -7.95 22.81 5.45
N PRO A 397 -8.81 22.92 6.48
CA PRO A 397 -9.38 21.72 7.09
C PRO A 397 -10.12 20.89 6.03
N ASN A 398 -10.14 19.57 6.15
CA ASN A 398 -11.09 18.73 5.41
C ASN A 398 -12.53 19.13 5.74
N ARG A 399 -13.51 18.63 4.99
CA ARG A 399 -14.93 19.02 5.18
C ARG A 399 -15.81 17.82 5.43
N LEU A 400 -16.61 17.85 6.48
CA LEU A 400 -17.76 16.96 6.64
C LEU A 400 -19.04 17.75 6.36
N TYR A 401 -19.87 17.24 5.46
CA TYR A 401 -21.16 17.80 5.10
C TYR A 401 -22.27 16.84 5.51
N HIS A 402 -23.18 17.30 6.36
CA HIS A 402 -24.37 16.55 6.74
C HIS A 402 -25.48 16.71 5.70
N ASN A 403 -26.11 15.61 5.30
CA ASN A 403 -27.20 15.56 4.34
C ASN A 403 -28.56 15.84 5.03
N GLU A 404 -29.21 16.95 4.69
CA GLU A 404 -30.49 17.37 5.30
C GLU A 404 -31.71 16.69 4.62
N GLY A 405 -31.64 15.37 4.51
CA GLY A 405 -32.67 14.49 3.95
C GLY A 405 -32.82 14.60 2.43
N GLY A 406 -31.70 14.51 1.70
CA GLY A 406 -31.64 14.50 0.22
C GLY A 406 -31.82 15.86 -0.45
N ARG A 407 -31.95 16.95 0.32
CA ARG A 407 -32.34 18.28 -0.23
C ARG A 407 -31.21 19.29 -0.28
N SER A 408 -30.27 19.19 0.64
CA SER A 408 -29.17 20.14 0.81
C SER A 408 -28.15 19.57 1.77
N PHE A 409 -26.93 20.10 1.73
CA PHE A 409 -25.85 19.75 2.62
C PHE A 409 -25.47 20.93 3.52
N ARG A 410 -25.13 20.62 4.76
CA ARG A 410 -24.64 21.60 5.74
C ARG A 410 -23.24 21.21 6.20
N ASP A 411 -22.30 22.16 6.13
CA ASP A 411 -20.95 21.97 6.68
C ASP A 411 -21.03 21.83 8.21
N VAL A 412 -20.61 20.67 8.72
CA VAL A 412 -20.56 20.32 10.15
C VAL A 412 -19.13 20.07 10.63
N THR A 413 -18.13 20.48 9.86
CA THR A 413 -16.70 20.21 10.12
C THR A 413 -16.26 20.66 11.51
N GLU A 414 -16.61 21.89 11.90
CA GLU A 414 -16.18 22.44 13.20
C GLU A 414 -16.89 21.74 14.37
N SER A 415 -18.19 21.48 14.26
CA SER A 415 -18.97 20.84 15.32
C SER A 415 -18.65 19.35 15.48
N SER A 416 -18.27 18.67 14.40
CA SER A 416 -17.92 17.25 14.41
C SER A 416 -16.46 16.99 14.79
N GLY A 417 -15.56 17.98 14.66
CA GLY A 417 -14.14 17.80 14.96
C GLY A 417 -13.35 17.09 13.86
N THR A 418 -13.89 16.99 12.64
CA THR A 418 -13.31 16.24 11.52
C THR A 418 -12.33 17.04 10.65
N GLY A 419 -12.09 18.31 10.98
CA GLY A 419 -11.28 19.23 10.18
C GLY A 419 -9.77 18.99 10.24
N ASP A 420 -9.27 17.83 9.81
CA ASP A 420 -7.83 17.57 9.64
C ASP A 420 -7.22 18.57 8.64
N THR A 421 -6.00 19.06 8.92
CA THR A 421 -5.31 20.09 8.12
C THR A 421 -4.01 19.60 7.49
N GLY A 422 -3.83 18.28 7.42
CA GLY A 422 -2.86 17.65 6.53
C GLY A 422 -3.23 17.82 5.07
N TRP A 423 -2.31 17.46 4.19
CA TRP A 423 -2.50 17.54 2.74
C TRP A 423 -3.06 16.21 2.24
N ALA A 424 -4.39 16.07 2.30
CA ALA A 424 -5.09 14.81 2.08
C ALA A 424 -5.05 14.39 0.60
N LEU A 425 -4.81 13.10 0.35
CA LEU A 425 -4.92 12.47 -0.98
C LEU A 425 -5.92 11.32 -1.02
N ALA A 426 -6.15 10.64 0.11
CA ALA A 426 -7.19 9.63 0.21
C ALA A 426 -7.96 9.76 1.53
N VAL A 427 -9.24 9.45 1.45
CA VAL A 427 -10.15 9.30 2.58
C VAL A 427 -10.96 8.03 2.37
N ALA A 428 -11.30 7.34 3.45
CA ALA A 428 -12.14 6.16 3.42
C ALA A 428 -12.97 6.09 4.71
N SER A 429 -14.11 5.41 4.65
CA SER A 429 -14.97 5.17 5.81
C SER A 429 -15.23 3.67 5.98
N ALA A 430 -15.28 3.23 7.24
CA ALA A 430 -15.71 1.91 7.67
C ALA A 430 -16.00 1.96 9.18
N ASP A 431 -16.85 1.06 9.67
CA ASP A 431 -16.99 0.78 11.11
C ASP A 431 -15.87 -0.18 11.52
N TYR A 432 -14.70 0.35 11.91
CA TYR A 432 -13.52 -0.50 12.13
C TYR A 432 -13.53 -1.17 13.51
N ASP A 433 -14.25 -0.63 14.49
CA ASP A 433 -14.33 -1.18 15.84
C ASP A 433 -15.66 -1.86 16.18
N HIS A 434 -16.54 -1.99 15.18
CA HIS A 434 -17.79 -2.75 15.22
C HIS A 434 -18.78 -2.19 16.25
N ASP A 435 -18.74 -0.88 16.49
CA ASP A 435 -19.69 -0.19 17.37
C ASP A 435 -20.98 0.23 16.63
N GLY A 436 -20.98 0.05 15.31
CA GLY A 436 -22.10 0.32 14.43
C GLY A 436 -22.14 1.75 13.92
N ASP A 437 -21.17 2.61 14.24
CA ASP A 437 -21.05 3.99 13.77
C ASP A 437 -19.87 4.12 12.78
N PRO A 438 -20.06 4.56 11.52
CA PRO A 438 -18.96 4.63 10.56
C PRO A 438 -17.87 5.62 10.95
N ASP A 439 -16.62 5.16 10.90
CA ASP A 439 -15.40 5.94 11.16
C ASP A 439 -14.78 6.49 9.88
N LEU A 440 -13.74 7.33 10.02
CA LEU A 440 -13.02 7.93 8.89
C LEU A 440 -11.50 7.74 9.01
N ALA A 441 -10.86 7.32 7.93
CA ALA A 441 -9.41 7.36 7.79
C ALA A 441 -8.99 8.44 6.78
N VAL A 442 -7.86 9.10 7.06
CA VAL A 442 -7.27 10.14 6.18
C VAL A 442 -5.79 9.83 5.94
N ALA A 443 -5.41 9.74 4.67
CA ALA A 443 -4.03 9.61 4.23
C ALA A 443 -3.57 10.93 3.62
N ASN A 444 -2.57 11.50 4.27
CA ASN A 444 -1.96 12.76 3.89
C ASN A 444 -0.64 12.50 3.17
N ASP A 445 -0.44 13.12 2.01
CA ASP A 445 0.86 13.15 1.32
C ASP A 445 1.88 13.94 2.15
N PHE A 446 1.42 15.07 2.69
CA PHE A 446 2.13 15.85 3.67
C PHE A 446 1.30 16.00 4.93
N GLY A 447 1.78 15.47 6.05
CA GLY A 447 1.00 15.33 7.26
C GLY A 447 1.09 13.91 7.78
N ARG A 448 0.57 13.72 9.00
CA ARG A 448 0.37 12.37 9.52
C ARG A 448 -0.92 11.80 8.97
N LYS A 449 -1.09 10.48 9.04
CA LYS A 449 -2.39 9.84 8.87
C LYS A 449 -3.26 10.06 10.10
N CYS A 450 -4.56 10.05 9.88
CA CYS A 450 -5.57 10.21 10.92
C CYS A 450 -6.57 9.05 10.82
N LEU A 451 -7.00 8.54 11.98
CA LEU A 451 -8.12 7.64 12.12
C LEU A 451 -9.08 8.33 13.09
N LEU A 452 -10.17 8.84 12.56
CA LEU A 452 -11.19 9.60 13.26
C LEU A 452 -12.31 8.63 13.62
N ARG A 453 -12.35 8.21 14.89
CA ARG A 453 -13.42 7.36 15.39
C ARG A 453 -14.67 8.19 15.65
N ASN A 454 -15.81 7.73 15.17
CA ASN A 454 -17.12 8.32 15.47
C ASN A 454 -17.49 8.02 16.92
N ASN A 455 -17.98 9.02 17.65
CA ASN A 455 -18.36 8.83 19.06
C ASN A 455 -19.86 8.47 19.23
N GLY A 456 -20.60 8.32 18.13
CA GLY A 456 -22.04 8.04 18.12
C GLY A 456 -22.92 9.23 18.53
N ASP A 457 -22.34 10.43 18.67
CA ASP A 457 -23.01 11.68 19.01
C ASP A 457 -22.83 12.79 17.95
N GLY A 458 -22.37 12.40 16.76
CA GLY A 458 -22.05 13.29 15.64
C GLY A 458 -20.69 13.98 15.77
N THR A 459 -19.87 13.60 16.76
CA THR A 459 -18.49 14.05 16.90
C THR A 459 -17.49 12.93 16.66
N PHE A 460 -16.27 13.30 16.29
CA PHE A 460 -15.18 12.39 16.01
C PHE A 460 -13.99 12.64 16.92
N THR A 461 -13.21 11.59 17.19
CA THR A 461 -11.96 11.66 17.93
C THR A 461 -10.85 11.01 17.13
N ASP A 462 -9.74 11.73 16.95
CA ASP A 462 -8.56 11.16 16.31
C ASP A 462 -7.87 10.18 17.25
N VAL A 463 -7.96 8.90 16.92
CA VAL A 463 -7.43 7.77 17.68
C VAL A 463 -6.25 7.10 16.97
N ALA A 464 -5.65 7.73 15.94
CA ALA A 464 -4.61 7.08 15.13
C ALA A 464 -3.45 6.53 15.97
N LYS A 465 -3.07 7.24 17.04
CA LYS A 465 -2.00 6.81 17.94
C LYS A 465 -2.47 5.66 18.85
N GLU A 466 -3.63 5.82 19.45
CA GLU A 466 -4.24 4.86 20.39
C GLU A 466 -4.54 3.53 19.69
N ALA A 467 -5.02 3.59 18.45
CA ALA A 467 -5.31 2.44 17.59
C ALA A 467 -4.07 1.84 16.95
N GLY A 468 -2.88 2.45 17.07
CA GLY A 468 -1.63 1.89 16.54
C GLY A 468 -1.41 2.08 15.02
N VAL A 469 -2.17 2.96 14.37
CA VAL A 469 -2.09 3.27 12.92
C VAL A 469 -1.41 4.60 12.60
N LEU A 470 -0.84 5.26 13.61
CA LEU A 470 -0.16 6.54 13.45
C LEU A 470 1.08 6.41 12.55
N ASP A 471 0.95 6.92 11.34
CA ASP A 471 2.00 6.94 10.31
C ASP A 471 2.22 8.38 9.81
N PHE A 472 3.46 8.68 9.44
CA PHE A 472 3.93 9.98 8.95
C PHE A 472 4.53 9.89 7.54
N SER A 473 4.43 8.73 6.91
CA SER A 473 4.79 8.50 5.51
C SER A 473 3.81 9.23 4.59
N GLY A 474 4.30 9.63 3.40
CA GLY A 474 3.46 10.32 2.41
C GLY A 474 2.41 9.37 1.83
N GLY A 475 1.21 9.45 2.39
CA GLY A 475 0.08 8.58 2.08
C GLY A 475 -0.57 8.95 0.76
N MET A 476 -0.87 7.95 -0.05
CA MET A 476 -1.41 8.10 -1.41
C MET A 476 -2.81 7.50 -1.54
N GLY A 477 -3.02 6.33 -0.95
CA GLY A 477 -4.28 5.57 -1.00
C GLY A 477 -4.64 4.97 0.36
N LEU A 478 -5.93 4.70 0.54
CA LEU A 478 -6.52 4.04 1.70
C LEU A 478 -7.61 3.07 1.25
N ALA A 479 -7.66 1.90 1.88
CA ALA A 479 -8.78 0.97 1.76
C ALA A 479 -9.00 0.26 3.08
N PHE A 480 -10.26 0.05 3.42
CA PHE A 480 -10.69 -0.85 4.48
C PHE A 480 -11.17 -2.17 3.86
N GLY A 481 -10.94 -3.29 4.54
CA GLY A 481 -11.41 -4.60 4.11
C GLY A 481 -10.95 -5.70 5.06
N ASP A 482 -11.75 -6.74 5.20
CA ASP A 482 -11.39 -7.95 5.95
C ASP A 482 -10.54 -8.86 5.06
N PHE A 483 -9.22 -8.72 5.10
CA PHE A 483 -8.34 -9.40 4.14
C PHE A 483 -8.03 -10.85 4.51
N ASN A 484 -8.33 -11.25 5.74
CA ASN A 484 -8.02 -12.56 6.29
C ASN A 484 -9.28 -13.38 6.66
N ASP A 485 -10.47 -12.85 6.37
CA ASP A 485 -11.79 -13.43 6.65
C ASP A 485 -11.98 -13.77 8.13
N ASP A 486 -11.45 -12.92 9.03
CA ASP A 486 -11.61 -13.08 10.49
C ASP A 486 -12.83 -12.35 11.06
N GLY A 487 -13.55 -11.62 10.19
CA GLY A 487 -14.72 -10.84 10.52
C GLY A 487 -14.37 -9.50 11.15
N LEU A 488 -13.14 -9.00 11.03
CA LEU A 488 -12.72 -7.68 11.49
C LEU A 488 -12.23 -6.84 10.31
N ILE A 489 -12.55 -5.55 10.32
CA ILE A 489 -12.15 -4.65 9.22
C ILE A 489 -10.69 -4.20 9.38
N ASP A 490 -9.83 -4.61 8.46
CA ASP A 490 -8.43 -4.19 8.40
C ASP A 490 -8.24 -2.90 7.61
N LEU A 491 -7.06 -2.29 7.74
CA LEU A 491 -6.71 -1.04 7.06
C LEU A 491 -5.44 -1.22 6.22
N TYR A 492 -5.52 -0.88 4.93
CA TYR A 492 -4.36 -0.81 4.06
C TYR A 492 -4.15 0.61 3.53
N THR A 493 -2.89 1.03 3.51
CA THR A 493 -2.50 2.36 3.04
C THR A 493 -1.27 2.29 2.14
N SER A 494 -1.37 2.86 0.95
CA SER A 494 -0.19 3.06 0.11
C SER A 494 0.55 4.34 0.49
N ASN A 495 1.87 4.26 0.41
CA ASN A 495 2.79 5.32 0.69
C ASN A 495 3.79 5.47 -0.45
N ILE A 496 4.41 6.64 -0.56
CA ILE A 496 5.62 6.79 -1.35
C ILE A 496 6.77 6.05 -0.66
N ASN A 497 7.12 4.86 -1.18
CA ASN A 497 8.44 4.28 -0.92
C ASN A 497 9.46 4.90 -1.88
N SER A 498 10.46 5.60 -1.35
CA SER A 498 11.59 6.05 -2.16
C SER A 498 12.86 5.28 -1.73
N ASN A 499 13.18 4.25 -2.50
CA ASN A 499 14.52 3.66 -2.53
C ASN A 499 15.60 4.72 -2.86
N GLN A 500 15.19 5.82 -3.49
CA GLN A 500 15.89 7.10 -3.46
C GLN A 500 15.26 8.01 -2.42
N ARG A 501 15.69 7.93 -1.16
CA ARG A 501 15.44 8.87 -0.06
C ARG A 501 15.17 10.33 -0.52
N TRP A 502 14.00 10.68 -1.05
CA TRP A 502 13.74 12.02 -1.60
C TRP A 502 13.30 13.02 -0.52
N PHE A 503 13.30 12.58 0.75
CA PHE A 503 13.47 13.41 1.94
C PHE A 503 14.86 13.29 2.59
N GLY A 504 15.78 12.56 1.97
CA GLY A 504 17.09 12.24 2.51
C GLY A 504 18.13 11.94 1.42
N GLU A 505 18.42 12.91 0.53
CA GLU A 505 19.81 13.01 0.08
C GLU A 505 20.67 12.90 1.34
N ASP A 506 21.76 12.09 1.32
CA ASP A 506 22.69 12.00 2.46
C ASP A 506 22.96 13.41 2.96
N MET A 507 22.35 13.78 4.08
CA MET A 507 22.16 15.18 4.42
C MET A 507 23.53 15.74 4.75
N THR A 508 24.16 16.41 3.79
CA THR A 508 25.49 16.94 4.04
C THR A 508 25.35 18.11 5.02
N VAL A 509 26.36 18.30 5.87
CA VAL A 509 26.43 19.45 6.79
C VAL A 509 26.21 20.78 6.04
N SER A 510 26.58 20.85 4.76
CA SER A 510 26.39 22.00 3.88
C SER A 510 24.94 22.24 3.45
N GLN A 511 24.14 21.19 3.29
CA GLN A 511 22.72 21.27 2.94
C GLN A 511 21.89 21.63 4.16
N TYR A 512 22.20 21.02 5.31
CA TYR A 512 21.59 21.38 6.60
C TYR A 512 21.77 22.88 6.89
N ALA A 513 23.00 23.40 6.82
CA ALA A 513 23.27 24.81 7.06
C ALA A 513 22.56 25.75 6.06
N ARG A 514 22.43 25.35 4.79
CA ARG A 514 21.70 26.13 3.77
C ARG A 514 20.19 26.11 4.00
N ASN A 515 19.61 24.97 4.37
CA ASN A 515 18.18 24.84 4.62
C ASN A 515 17.76 25.65 5.84
N VAL A 516 18.53 25.57 6.94
CA VAL A 516 18.32 26.39 8.16
C VAL A 516 18.37 27.88 7.86
N ALA A 517 19.34 28.33 7.04
CA ALA A 517 19.49 29.73 6.67
C ALA A 517 18.39 30.23 5.71
N ARG A 518 17.90 29.36 4.80
CA ARG A 518 16.93 29.72 3.75
C ARG A 518 15.48 29.74 4.25
N THR A 519 15.12 28.88 5.19
CA THR A 519 13.70 28.64 5.58
C THR A 519 13.29 29.28 6.91
N ARG A 520 14.21 29.95 7.64
CA ARG A 520 13.96 30.38 9.05
C ARG A 520 13.48 29.21 9.94
N TRP A 521 13.93 27.99 9.61
CA TRP A 521 13.63 26.68 10.21
C TRP A 521 13.53 26.68 11.75
N LEU A 522 14.40 27.42 12.43
CA LEU A 522 14.44 27.49 13.89
C LEU A 522 13.34 28.34 14.54
N ILE A 523 12.60 29.16 13.80
CA ILE A 523 11.62 30.12 14.37
C ILE A 523 10.19 29.77 13.96
N LEU A 524 9.98 29.32 12.73
CA LEU A 524 8.64 29.05 12.20
C LEU A 524 8.14 27.63 12.51
N ASP A 525 9.03 26.66 12.73
CA ASP A 525 8.65 25.25 12.88
C ASP A 525 8.67 24.77 14.34
N LEU A 526 9.23 25.56 15.28
CA LEU A 526 9.33 25.14 16.70
C LEU A 526 7.98 24.83 17.35
N PRO A 527 6.89 25.59 17.11
CA PRO A 527 5.56 25.24 17.61
C PRO A 527 5.05 23.90 17.06
N GLU A 528 5.29 23.62 15.79
CA GLU A 528 4.89 22.41 15.07
C GLU A 528 5.71 21.21 15.54
N TYR A 529 7.02 21.36 15.72
CA TYR A 529 7.86 20.36 16.38
C TYR A 529 7.39 20.09 17.81
N LYS A 530 6.98 21.12 18.57
CA LYS A 530 6.43 20.92 19.90
C LYS A 530 5.15 20.08 19.85
N LYS A 531 4.19 20.42 18.97
CA LYS A 531 2.97 19.62 18.77
C LYS A 531 3.30 18.17 18.39
N PHE A 532 4.24 18.00 17.48
CA PHE A 532 4.72 16.69 17.07
C PHE A 532 5.32 15.92 18.26
N TYR A 533 6.22 16.52 19.04
CA TYR A 533 6.80 15.90 20.24
C TYR A 533 5.75 15.62 21.33
N ASP A 534 4.75 16.49 21.50
CA ASP A 534 3.65 16.28 22.43
C ASP A 534 2.79 15.07 22.00
N LEU A 535 2.59 14.89 20.69
CA LEU A 535 1.88 13.73 20.13
C LEU A 535 2.67 12.44 20.32
N VAL A 536 3.96 12.41 19.98
CA VAL A 536 4.72 11.15 19.88
C VAL A 536 5.53 10.80 21.13
N GLY A 537 5.85 11.79 21.97
CA GLY A 537 6.64 11.61 23.18
C GLY A 537 7.95 10.86 22.95
N SER A 538 8.15 9.78 23.71
CA SER A 538 9.35 8.94 23.66
C SER A 538 9.46 8.07 22.40
N ASP A 539 8.41 7.97 21.58
CA ASP A 539 8.43 7.14 20.36
C ASP A 539 9.05 7.82 19.14
N TRP A 540 9.42 9.11 19.24
CA TRP A 540 10.11 9.86 18.16
C TRP A 540 11.24 9.09 17.46
N PRO A 541 12.17 8.40 18.16
CA PRO A 541 13.24 7.66 17.49
C PRO A 541 12.75 6.52 16.59
N LYS A 542 11.61 5.91 16.92
CA LYS A 542 11.00 4.83 16.13
C LYS A 542 10.34 5.41 14.87
N ILE A 543 9.63 6.53 14.99
CA ILE A 543 8.95 7.18 13.86
C ILE A 543 9.94 7.60 12.78
N GLY A 544 11.11 8.13 13.17
CA GLY A 544 12.17 8.46 12.21
C GLY A 544 12.73 7.26 11.43
N THR A 545 12.48 6.03 11.89
CA THR A 545 12.86 4.80 11.17
C THR A 545 11.74 4.23 10.31
N THR A 546 10.48 4.59 10.55
CA THR A 546 9.32 4.10 9.81
C THR A 546 8.95 4.96 8.60
N ILE A 547 9.31 6.25 8.62
CA ILE A 547 9.09 7.16 7.49
C ILE A 547 9.86 6.65 6.27
N GLY A 548 9.12 6.20 5.25
CA GLY A 548 9.66 5.69 4.00
C GLY A 548 9.89 4.17 3.96
N GLU A 549 9.33 3.39 4.90
CA GLU A 549 9.35 1.92 4.86
C GLU A 549 8.47 1.35 3.72
N GLY A 550 7.54 2.15 3.18
CA GLY A 550 6.63 1.78 2.09
C GLY A 550 5.19 1.74 2.58
N ASN A 551 4.34 0.96 1.92
CA ASN A 551 2.93 0.83 2.28
C ASN A 551 2.79 0.19 3.66
N SER A 552 1.63 0.35 4.30
CA SER A 552 1.34 -0.27 5.59
C SER A 552 0.03 -1.04 5.52
N LEU A 553 0.06 -2.29 5.95
CA LEU A 553 -1.12 -3.12 6.19
C LEU A 553 -1.27 -3.26 7.70
N PHE A 554 -2.44 -2.91 8.20
CA PHE A 554 -2.80 -2.91 9.61
C PHE A 554 -3.90 -3.94 9.82
N GLU A 555 -3.55 -5.04 10.48
CA GLU A 555 -4.48 -6.09 10.86
C GLU A 555 -5.21 -5.67 12.15
N ASN A 556 -6.53 -5.79 12.17
CA ASN A 556 -7.36 -5.40 13.30
C ASN A 556 -7.29 -6.46 14.42
N ASN A 557 -7.12 -6.02 15.67
CA ASN A 557 -7.06 -6.92 16.83
C ASN A 557 -8.44 -7.20 17.46
N GLY A 558 -9.50 -6.54 16.99
CA GLY A 558 -10.87 -6.68 17.51
C GLY A 558 -11.12 -5.95 18.84
N ASP A 559 -10.18 -5.11 19.27
CA ASP A 559 -10.28 -4.30 20.50
C ASP A 559 -10.15 -2.79 20.23
N GLY A 560 -10.38 -2.37 18.98
CA GLY A 560 -10.19 -1.01 18.50
C GLY A 560 -8.73 -0.63 18.23
N THR A 561 -7.82 -1.61 18.24
CA THR A 561 -6.41 -1.40 17.89
C THR A 561 -5.97 -2.28 16.72
N PHE A 562 -4.87 -1.89 16.08
CA PHE A 562 -4.29 -2.59 14.95
C PHE A 562 -2.85 -3.05 15.21
N ARG A 563 -2.46 -4.11 14.52
CA ARG A 563 -1.09 -4.60 14.38
C ARG A 563 -0.61 -4.34 12.95
N GLU A 564 0.44 -3.54 12.80
CA GLU A 564 1.07 -3.35 11.49
C GLU A 564 1.83 -4.61 11.03
N LEU A 565 1.44 -5.17 9.90
CA LEU A 565 2.07 -6.31 9.25
C LEU A 565 3.25 -5.86 8.37
N LYS A 566 4.30 -5.35 9.00
CA LYS A 566 5.50 -4.80 8.32
C LYS A 566 6.25 -5.79 7.42
N GLU A 567 6.11 -7.07 7.68
CA GLU A 567 6.77 -8.13 6.92
C GLU A 567 5.96 -8.58 5.69
N SER A 568 4.73 -8.10 5.55
CA SER A 568 3.88 -8.40 4.40
C SER A 568 4.52 -7.96 3.08
N HIS A 569 4.24 -8.71 2.01
CA HIS A 569 4.70 -8.35 0.67
C HIS A 569 4.12 -7.01 0.18
N THR A 570 2.94 -6.64 0.69
CA THR A 570 2.23 -5.41 0.37
C THR A 570 2.95 -4.18 0.93
N ALA A 571 3.55 -4.29 2.12
CA ALA A 571 4.38 -3.23 2.69
C ALA A 571 5.61 -2.85 1.83
N ARG A 572 6.07 -3.78 0.97
CA ARG A 572 7.25 -3.61 0.11
C ARG A 572 6.93 -3.28 -1.34
N ALA A 573 5.67 -2.96 -1.68
CA ALA A 573 5.22 -2.80 -3.06
C ALA A 573 5.73 -1.52 -3.78
N GLY A 574 6.75 -0.83 -3.27
CA GLY A 574 7.33 0.34 -3.93
C GLY A 574 6.45 1.59 -3.80
N TRP A 575 6.39 2.41 -4.85
CA TRP A 575 5.63 3.66 -4.85
C TRP A 575 4.19 3.41 -5.30
N GLY A 576 3.28 3.23 -4.33
CA GLY A 576 1.86 3.01 -4.57
C GLY A 576 1.04 4.30 -4.60
N TRP A 577 0.21 4.46 -5.63
CA TRP A 577 -0.68 5.62 -5.84
C TRP A 577 -2.11 5.42 -5.37
N SER A 578 -2.59 4.17 -5.43
CA SER A 578 -3.95 3.82 -5.08
C SER A 578 -3.98 2.38 -4.61
N VAL A 579 -4.93 2.08 -3.74
CA VAL A 579 -5.15 0.75 -3.19
C VAL A 579 -6.63 0.42 -3.14
N SER A 580 -6.97 -0.85 -3.28
CA SER A 580 -8.31 -1.38 -3.04
C SER A 580 -8.18 -2.80 -2.52
N PHE A 581 -9.15 -3.20 -1.70
CA PHE A 581 -9.48 -4.60 -1.52
C PHE A 581 -10.54 -4.99 -2.55
N PHE A 582 -10.40 -6.14 -3.19
CA PHE A 582 -11.47 -6.76 -3.98
C PHE A 582 -11.16 -8.23 -4.19
N ASP A 583 -12.19 -9.04 -4.35
CA ASP A 583 -12.03 -10.46 -4.70
C ASP A 583 -11.72 -10.59 -6.19
N ALA A 584 -10.46 -10.88 -6.54
CA ALA A 584 -9.98 -10.79 -7.90
C ALA A 584 -10.26 -12.04 -8.73
N ASP A 585 -10.38 -13.20 -8.10
CA ASP A 585 -10.65 -14.48 -8.76
C ASP A 585 -12.00 -15.11 -8.37
N ASN A 586 -12.84 -14.35 -7.64
CA ASN A 586 -14.16 -14.75 -7.14
C ASN A 586 -14.08 -15.94 -6.17
N ASP A 587 -13.02 -16.03 -5.37
CA ASP A 587 -12.82 -17.08 -4.38
C ASP A 587 -13.30 -16.70 -2.96
N THR A 588 -13.94 -15.53 -2.84
CA THR A 588 -14.47 -14.88 -1.63
C THR A 588 -13.42 -14.27 -0.71
N ASP A 589 -12.12 -14.52 -0.92
CA ASP A 589 -11.07 -13.86 -0.18
C ASP A 589 -10.79 -12.48 -0.81
N LEU A 590 -10.62 -11.45 0.02
CA LEU A 590 -10.26 -10.12 -0.51
C LEU A 590 -8.77 -10.08 -0.90
N ASP A 591 -8.50 -9.82 -2.19
CA ASP A 591 -7.17 -9.51 -2.67
C ASP A 591 -6.82 -8.03 -2.46
N ILE A 592 -5.53 -7.76 -2.26
CA ILE A 592 -4.99 -6.41 -2.24
C ILE A 592 -4.51 -6.03 -3.64
N TYR A 593 -5.13 -5.01 -4.20
CA TYR A 593 -4.61 -4.31 -5.37
C TYR A 593 -3.94 -3.02 -4.97
N ALA A 594 -2.70 -2.82 -5.44
CA ALA A 594 -1.95 -1.58 -5.26
C ALA A 594 -1.42 -1.12 -6.62
N ALA A 595 -1.89 0.03 -7.09
CA ALA A 595 -1.42 0.62 -8.33
C ALA A 595 -0.08 1.32 -8.08
N ASN A 596 1.02 0.73 -8.55
CA ASN A 596 2.35 1.31 -8.42
C ASN A 596 2.73 2.10 -9.68
N GLY A 597 3.39 3.24 -9.52
CA GLY A 597 3.61 4.13 -10.67
C GLY A 597 4.72 5.14 -10.54
N TRP A 598 5.98 4.74 -10.59
CA TRP A 598 7.01 5.69 -11.02
C TRP A 598 8.17 4.95 -11.66
N ILE A 599 8.30 5.10 -12.98
CA ILE A 599 9.48 4.61 -13.70
C ILE A 599 10.61 5.60 -13.41
N THR A 600 11.42 5.32 -12.39
CA THR A 600 12.53 6.19 -11.96
C THR A 600 13.61 6.37 -13.03
N ASN A 601 13.65 5.50 -14.05
CA ASN A 601 14.74 5.40 -15.02
C ASN A 601 14.25 5.05 -16.43
N LYS A 602 15.10 5.13 -17.46
CA LYS A 602 14.74 4.67 -18.82
C LYS A 602 14.44 3.15 -18.91
N ASN A 603 14.77 2.39 -17.87
CA ASN A 603 14.45 0.97 -17.80
C ASN A 603 13.05 0.77 -17.21
N LYS A 604 12.21 -0.01 -17.90
CA LYS A 604 10.83 -0.31 -17.47
C LYS A 604 10.75 -1.45 -16.44
N ASP A 605 11.86 -2.14 -16.19
CA ASP A 605 11.96 -3.24 -15.21
C ASP A 605 12.15 -2.77 -13.75
N ASP A 606 11.91 -1.48 -13.45
CA ASP A 606 12.06 -0.85 -12.13
C ASP A 606 10.74 -0.85 -11.32
N LEU A 607 9.74 -1.63 -11.78
CA LEU A 607 8.43 -1.82 -11.17
C LEU A 607 8.32 -3.20 -10.51
#